data_AF-A0A1Q3KB01-F1
#
_entry.id   AF-A0A1Q3KB01-F1
#
_cell.length_a   1.000
_cell.length_b   1.000
_cell.length_c   1.000
_cell.angle_alpha   90.00
_cell.angle_beta   90.00
_cell.angle_gamma   90.00
#
_symmetry.space_group_name_H-M   'P 1'
#
loop_
_entity.id
_entity.type
_entity.pdbx_description
1 polymer ?
#
loop_
_entity_poly.entity_id
_entity_poly.type
_entity_poly.pdbx_seq_one_letter_code
_entity_poly.pdbx_strand_id
1 'polypeptide(L)'
;MTQNTFKRLGLAAVLLMAGISSAAAHHAMGGTTPTTFMDGFLSGIGHPVIGIDHLAFIVAIGIAAAFVSGGFGIIAGFIAASSIGVLAHVIELNVPLVELLVAASVIVAGAALAIGLTGARGGWLMLAIIAGLFHGYAFGETVVGAERNVIGGYLIGLAIIQAVIATLAMLASR
;
A
#
# COMPACT_ATOMS: atom_id res chain seq x y z
N MET A 1 31.31 -11.29 -1.24
CA MET A 1 30.96 -9.90 -1.59
C MET A 1 31.05 -9.05 -0.31
N THR A 2 31.75 -7.92 -0.31
CA THR A 2 31.96 -7.14 0.93
C THR A 2 30.72 -6.30 1.27
N GLN A 3 30.49 -5.99 2.56
CA GLN A 3 29.38 -5.12 3.00
C GLN A 3 29.29 -3.79 2.24
N ASN A 4 30.42 -3.25 1.78
CA ASN A 4 30.48 -2.00 1.03
C ASN A 4 29.92 -2.12 -0.38
N THR A 5 29.94 -3.33 -0.97
CA THR A 5 29.34 -3.61 -2.28
C THR A 5 27.80 -3.60 -2.18
N PHE A 6 27.23 -4.21 -1.13
CA PHE A 6 25.77 -4.20 -0.90
C PHE A 6 25.23 -2.79 -0.61
N LYS A 7 25.96 -1.97 0.17
CA LYS A 7 25.57 -0.58 0.43
C LYS A 7 25.57 0.28 -0.85
N ARG A 8 26.54 0.07 -1.75
CA ARG A 8 26.63 0.79 -3.03
C ARG A 8 25.56 0.35 -4.03
N LEU A 9 25.24 -0.94 -4.08
CA LEU A 9 24.13 -1.45 -4.91
C LEU A 9 22.76 -0.99 -4.39
N GLY A 10 22.55 -0.97 -3.07
CA GLY A 10 21.31 -0.47 -2.48
C GLY A 10 21.08 1.01 -2.76
N LEU A 11 22.13 1.84 -2.64
CA LEU A 11 22.04 3.27 -2.96
C LEU A 11 21.82 3.53 -4.45
N ALA A 12 22.45 2.75 -5.33
CA ALA A 12 22.24 2.83 -6.77
C ALA A 12 20.82 2.42 -7.16
N ALA A 13 20.26 1.37 -6.54
CA ALA A 13 18.89 0.93 -6.78
C ALA A 13 17.86 1.98 -6.32
N VAL A 14 18.06 2.61 -5.16
CA VAL A 14 17.20 3.71 -4.68
C VAL A 14 17.24 4.91 -5.63
N LEU A 15 18.43 5.27 -6.14
CA LEU A 15 18.59 6.37 -7.11
C LEU A 15 18.00 6.04 -8.50
N LEU A 16 18.05 4.78 -8.92
CA LEU A 16 17.44 4.31 -10.17
C LEU A 16 15.91 4.22 -10.09
N MET A 17 15.35 3.88 -8.92
CA MET A 17 13.90 3.83 -8.69
C MET A 17 13.27 5.21 -8.49
N ALA A 18 14.03 6.20 -8.03
CA ALA A 18 13.56 7.58 -7.92
C ALA A 18 13.26 8.26 -9.28
N GLY A 19 13.63 7.63 -10.41
CA GLY A 19 13.39 8.13 -11.76
C GLY A 19 12.22 7.47 -12.50
N ILE A 20 11.57 6.46 -11.92
CA ILE A 20 10.41 5.80 -12.53
C ILE A 20 9.14 6.42 -11.95
N SER A 21 8.74 7.56 -12.52
CA SER A 21 7.39 8.08 -12.28
C SER A 21 6.41 7.13 -12.95
N SER A 22 5.75 6.27 -12.18
CA SER A 22 4.71 5.37 -12.70
C SER A 22 3.37 6.09 -12.92
N ALA A 23 3.37 7.33 -13.40
CA ALA A 23 2.12 8.05 -13.68
C ALA A 23 1.21 7.31 -14.70
N ALA A 24 1.77 6.40 -15.51
CA ALA A 24 1.01 5.65 -16.52
C ALA A 24 0.53 4.25 -16.08
N ALA A 25 1.00 3.70 -14.95
CA ALA A 25 0.74 2.32 -14.56
C ALA A 25 -0.34 2.14 -13.47
N HIS A 26 -0.90 3.22 -12.91
CA HIS A 26 -1.66 3.16 -11.65
C HIS A 26 -3.17 3.36 -11.73
N HIS A 27 -3.70 3.72 -12.89
CA HIS A 27 -5.13 4.00 -12.98
C HIS A 27 -5.87 2.82 -13.61
N ALA A 28 -6.59 2.05 -12.79
CA ALA A 28 -7.43 0.93 -13.25
C ALA A 28 -8.43 1.35 -14.35
N MET A 29 -8.79 2.64 -14.38
CA MET A 29 -9.69 3.26 -15.35
C MET A 29 -8.95 4.06 -16.44
N GLY A 30 -7.70 3.71 -16.76
CA GLY A 30 -6.95 4.31 -17.87
C GLY A 30 -6.65 5.80 -17.69
N GLY A 31 -6.52 6.26 -16.45
CA GLY A 31 -6.25 7.66 -16.10
C GLY A 31 -7.50 8.52 -15.91
N THR A 32 -8.69 7.95 -16.12
CA THR A 32 -9.96 8.67 -15.95
C THR A 32 -10.49 8.55 -14.53
N THR A 33 -11.05 9.63 -13.99
CA THR A 33 -11.77 9.61 -12.72
C THR A 33 -13.03 8.75 -12.89
N PRO A 34 -13.29 7.76 -12.00
CA PRO A 34 -14.47 6.94 -12.08
C PRO A 34 -15.75 7.77 -11.91
N THR A 35 -16.83 7.39 -12.60
CA THR A 35 -18.05 8.20 -12.68
C THR A 35 -19.26 7.53 -12.04
N THR A 36 -19.26 6.20 -11.90
CA THR A 36 -20.33 5.45 -11.24
C THR A 36 -19.84 4.76 -9.98
N PHE A 37 -20.77 4.36 -9.11
CA PHE A 37 -20.45 3.54 -7.93
C PHE A 37 -19.68 2.26 -8.33
N MET A 38 -20.08 1.62 -9.44
CA MET A 38 -19.45 0.39 -9.92
C MET A 38 -18.03 0.67 -10.45
N ASP A 39 -17.82 1.78 -11.17
CA ASP A 39 -16.48 2.19 -11.59
C ASP A 39 -15.59 2.43 -10.38
N GLY A 40 -16.10 3.14 -9.37
CA GLY A 40 -15.42 3.36 -8.10
C GLY A 40 -15.02 2.04 -7.46
N PHE A 41 -15.98 1.13 -7.27
CA PHE A 41 -15.77 -0.19 -6.68
C PHE A 41 -14.71 -1.02 -7.41
N LEU A 42 -14.82 -1.14 -8.74
CA LEU A 42 -13.86 -1.88 -9.56
C LEU A 42 -12.48 -1.20 -9.58
N SER A 43 -12.43 0.13 -9.61
CA SER A 43 -11.19 0.89 -9.51
C SER A 43 -10.51 0.64 -8.15
N GLY A 44 -11.27 0.64 -7.05
CA GLY A 44 -10.76 0.33 -5.72
C GLY A 44 -10.19 -1.08 -5.60
N ILE A 45 -10.78 -2.05 -6.31
CA ILE A 45 -10.23 -3.42 -6.41
C ILE A 45 -8.93 -3.42 -7.24
N GLY A 46 -8.95 -2.78 -8.42
CA GLY A 46 -7.86 -2.83 -9.38
C GLY A 46 -6.60 -2.10 -8.92
N HIS A 47 -6.75 -0.96 -8.25
CA HIS A 47 -5.63 -0.07 -7.92
C HIS A 47 -4.50 -0.78 -7.14
N PRO A 48 -4.75 -1.45 -6.00
CA PRO A 48 -3.68 -2.14 -5.27
C PRO A 48 -3.16 -3.41 -5.98
N VAL A 49 -3.89 -3.94 -6.96
CA VAL A 49 -3.49 -5.15 -7.70
C VAL A 49 -2.55 -4.80 -8.84
N ILE A 50 -2.77 -3.67 -9.50
CA ILE A 50 -1.94 -3.20 -10.63
C ILE A 50 -0.70 -2.46 -10.12
N GLY A 51 -0.81 -1.71 -9.01
CA GLY A 51 0.32 -1.09 -8.33
C GLY A 51 1.17 -2.14 -7.60
N ILE A 52 2.26 -2.60 -8.23
CA ILE A 52 3.06 -3.73 -7.73
C ILE A 52 3.75 -3.44 -6.38
N ASP A 53 4.06 -2.18 -6.09
CA ASP A 53 4.59 -1.71 -4.82
C ASP A 53 3.55 -1.81 -3.69
N HIS A 54 2.32 -1.39 -3.95
CA HIS A 54 1.18 -1.58 -3.06
C HIS A 54 0.89 -3.06 -2.81
N LEU A 55 0.81 -3.84 -3.89
CA LEU A 55 0.61 -5.29 -3.81
C LEU A 55 1.68 -5.96 -2.94
N ALA A 56 2.96 -5.65 -3.20
CA ALA A 56 4.08 -6.18 -2.44
C ALA A 56 3.98 -5.83 -0.95
N PHE A 57 3.58 -4.59 -0.63
CA PHE A 57 3.39 -4.18 0.77
C PHE A 57 2.23 -4.90 1.45
N ILE A 58 1.08 -5.03 0.78
CA ILE A 58 -0.10 -5.74 1.33
C ILE A 58 0.25 -7.20 1.62
N VAL A 59 0.98 -7.86 0.70
CA VAL A 59 1.49 -9.22 0.91
C VAL A 59 2.45 -9.27 2.10
N ALA A 60 3.39 -8.32 2.21
CA ALA A 60 4.33 -8.28 3.33
C ALA A 60 3.62 -8.11 4.69
N ILE A 61 2.57 -7.28 4.76
CA ILE A 61 1.72 -7.13 5.94
C ILE A 61 1.00 -8.44 6.28
N GLY A 62 0.46 -9.13 5.27
CA GLY A 62 -0.16 -10.45 5.46
C GLY A 62 0.82 -11.50 6.00
N ILE A 63 2.01 -11.60 5.41
CA ILE A 63 3.09 -12.49 5.88
C ILE A 63 3.44 -12.17 7.34
N ALA A 64 3.70 -10.90 7.66
CA ALA A 64 4.03 -10.50 9.03
C ALA A 64 2.91 -10.82 10.04
N ALA A 65 1.65 -10.60 9.65
CA ALA A 65 0.48 -10.91 10.46
C ALA A 65 0.37 -12.41 10.81
N ALA A 66 0.94 -13.31 10.00
CA ALA A 66 0.91 -14.75 10.26
C ALA A 66 1.67 -15.16 11.53
N PHE A 67 2.71 -14.40 11.89
CA PHE A 67 3.68 -14.76 12.93
C PHE A 67 3.47 -14.05 14.28
N VAL A 68 2.37 -13.31 14.45
CA VAL A 68 2.06 -12.60 15.69
C VAL A 68 0.64 -12.88 16.18
N SER A 69 0.45 -12.87 17.50
CA SER A 69 -0.89 -12.92 18.08
C SER A 69 -1.67 -11.66 17.69
N GLY A 70 -2.91 -11.84 17.24
CA GLY A 70 -3.76 -10.73 16.79
C GLY A 70 -3.32 -10.11 15.46
N GLY A 71 -2.68 -10.86 14.56
CA GLY A 71 -2.25 -10.40 13.22
C GLY A 71 -3.35 -9.72 12.39
N PHE A 72 -4.61 -10.15 12.53
CA PHE A 72 -5.75 -9.46 11.89
C PHE A 72 -5.88 -7.99 12.31
N GLY A 73 -5.42 -7.61 13.51
CA GLY A 73 -5.37 -6.22 13.94
C GLY A 73 -4.37 -5.37 13.15
N ILE A 74 -3.27 -5.96 12.66
CA ILE A 74 -2.30 -5.29 11.79
C ILE A 74 -2.94 -5.03 10.41
N ILE A 75 -3.60 -6.05 9.85
CA ILE A 75 -4.34 -5.95 8.58
C ILE A 75 -5.44 -4.88 8.68
N ALA A 76 -6.25 -4.92 9.73
CA ALA A 76 -7.30 -3.93 9.96
C ALA A 76 -6.73 -2.51 10.15
N GLY A 77 -5.62 -2.38 10.87
CA GLY A 77 -4.92 -1.10 11.06
C GLY A 77 -4.44 -0.50 9.73
N PHE A 78 -3.86 -1.33 8.86
CA PHE A 78 -3.46 -0.91 7.51
C PHE A 78 -4.66 -0.45 6.68
N ILE A 79 -5.75 -1.23 6.64
CA ILE A 79 -6.96 -0.89 5.85
C ILE A 79 -7.61 0.41 6.35
N ALA A 80 -7.72 0.58 7.67
CA ALA A 80 -8.29 1.78 8.26
C ALA A 80 -7.44 3.02 7.95
N ALA A 81 -6.11 2.91 8.11
CA ALA A 81 -5.19 3.98 7.77
C ALA A 81 -5.19 4.29 6.26
N SER A 82 -5.26 3.27 5.41
CA SER A 82 -5.40 3.40 3.95
C SER A 82 -6.66 4.17 3.56
N SER A 83 -7.79 3.86 4.20
CA SER A 83 -9.03 4.61 4.00
C SER A 83 -8.91 6.08 4.40
N ILE A 84 -8.21 6.37 5.51
CA ILE A 84 -7.93 7.75 5.95
C ILE A 84 -7.01 8.46 4.95
N GLY A 85 -5.98 7.79 4.45
CA GLY A 85 -5.08 8.31 3.43
C GLY A 85 -5.82 8.70 2.15
N VAL A 86 -6.74 7.86 1.67
CA VAL A 86 -7.59 8.16 0.50
C VAL A 86 -8.38 9.44 0.74
N LEU A 87 -9.04 9.54 1.90
CA LEU A 87 -9.83 10.72 2.25
C LEU A 87 -8.97 11.98 2.36
N ALA A 88 -7.74 11.86 2.86
CA ALA A 88 -6.79 12.98 2.94
C ALA A 88 -6.40 13.51 1.56
N HIS A 89 -6.20 12.63 0.56
CA HIS A 89 -5.93 13.06 -0.82
C HIS A 89 -7.18 13.65 -1.48
N VAL A 90 -8.36 13.09 -1.23
CA VAL A 90 -9.65 13.61 -1.76
C VAL A 90 -9.91 15.05 -1.32
N ILE A 91 -9.50 15.43 -0.11
CA ILE A 91 -9.58 16.82 0.37
C ILE A 91 -8.34 17.67 0.03
N GLU A 92 -7.50 17.17 -0.89
CA GLU A 92 -6.34 17.85 -1.46
C GLU A 92 -5.29 18.30 -0.42
N LEU A 93 -5.15 17.57 0.69
CA LEU A 93 -4.02 17.80 1.61
C LEU A 93 -2.71 17.50 0.86
N ASN A 94 -1.77 18.44 0.83
CA ASN A 94 -0.51 18.22 0.14
C ASN A 94 0.43 17.30 0.96
N VAL A 95 0.69 16.09 0.45
CA VAL A 95 1.70 15.17 1.00
C VAL A 95 2.84 15.02 0.00
N PRO A 96 3.93 15.79 0.17
CA PRO A 96 5.05 15.71 -0.76
C PRO A 96 5.74 14.34 -0.66
N LEU A 97 6.30 13.89 -1.78
CA LEU A 97 7.12 12.66 -1.86
C LEU A 97 6.36 11.37 -1.49
N VAL A 98 5.03 11.31 -1.69
CA VAL A 98 4.25 10.12 -1.32
C VAL A 98 4.77 8.83 -1.98
N GLU A 99 5.17 8.88 -3.26
CA GLU A 99 5.74 7.72 -3.96
C GLU A 99 7.03 7.22 -3.27
N LEU A 100 7.89 8.14 -2.81
CA LEU A 100 9.10 7.78 -2.06
C LEU A 100 8.76 7.16 -0.70
N LEU A 101 7.72 7.65 -0.02
CA LEU A 101 7.27 7.11 1.25
C LEU A 101 6.65 5.70 1.10
N VAL A 102 5.90 5.49 0.02
CA VAL A 102 5.40 4.16 -0.38
C VAL A 102 6.58 3.23 -0.65
N ALA A 103 7.50 3.60 -1.53
CA ALA A 103 8.68 2.79 -1.84
C ALA A 103 9.54 2.47 -0.60
N ALA A 104 9.76 3.46 0.27
CA ALA A 104 10.49 3.26 1.52
C ALA A 104 9.79 2.25 2.44
N SER A 105 8.46 2.30 2.53
CA SER A 105 7.70 1.33 3.34
C SER A 105 7.84 -0.10 2.82
N VAL A 106 7.86 -0.30 1.49
CA VAL A 106 8.10 -1.62 0.87
C VAL A 106 9.49 -2.13 1.21
N ILE A 107 10.52 -1.28 1.08
CA ILE A 107 11.91 -1.63 1.41
C ILE A 107 12.03 -2.01 2.89
N VAL A 108 11.43 -1.22 3.79
CA VAL A 108 11.46 -1.48 5.23
C VAL A 108 10.76 -2.81 5.57
N ALA A 109 9.56 -3.04 5.02
CA ALA A 109 8.83 -4.29 5.24
C ALA A 109 9.60 -5.50 4.69
N GLY A 110 10.10 -5.41 3.45
CA GLY A 110 10.88 -6.47 2.82
C GLY A 110 12.16 -6.79 3.56
N ALA A 111 12.91 -5.77 4.01
CA ALA A 111 14.11 -5.95 4.81
C ALA A 111 13.79 -6.60 6.17
N ALA A 112 12.72 -6.15 6.84
CA ALA A 112 12.29 -6.72 8.12
C ALA A 112 11.93 -8.21 7.98
N LEU A 113 11.22 -8.59 6.91
CA LEU A 113 10.94 -10.01 6.62
C LEU A 113 12.22 -10.79 6.30
N ALA A 114 13.11 -10.24 5.46
CA ALA A 114 14.34 -10.91 5.03
C ALA A 114 15.31 -11.23 6.17
N ILE A 115 15.33 -10.39 7.22
CA ILE A 115 16.16 -10.61 8.42
C ILE A 115 15.39 -11.29 9.57
N GLY A 116 14.15 -11.72 9.33
CA GLY A 116 13.37 -12.53 10.28
C GLY A 116 12.70 -11.76 11.42
N LEU A 117 12.43 -10.46 11.29
CA LEU A 117 11.74 -9.65 12.31
C LEU A 117 10.22 -9.85 12.34
N THR A 118 9.73 -11.07 12.14
CA THR A 118 8.30 -11.36 12.04
C THR A 118 7.57 -11.32 13.39
N GLY A 119 8.26 -11.51 14.51
CA GLY A 119 7.65 -11.49 15.86
C GLY A 119 7.37 -10.09 16.46
N ALA A 120 7.80 -9.01 15.80
CA ALA A 120 7.75 -7.65 16.34
C ALA A 120 6.36 -6.98 16.15
N ARG A 121 5.32 -7.50 16.82
CA ARG A 121 3.92 -7.06 16.65
C ARG A 121 3.73 -5.54 16.67
N GLY A 122 4.30 -4.86 17.66
CA GLY A 122 4.18 -3.40 17.78
C GLY A 122 4.81 -2.66 16.60
N GLY A 123 5.97 -3.12 16.15
CA GLY A 123 6.66 -2.55 14.98
C GLY A 123 5.85 -2.74 13.69
N TRP A 124 5.29 -3.93 13.48
CA TRP A 124 4.43 -4.20 12.32
C TRP A 124 3.12 -3.42 12.34
N LEU A 125 2.51 -3.24 13.50
CA LEU A 125 1.31 -2.40 13.63
C LEU A 125 1.62 -0.93 13.33
N MET A 126 2.73 -0.40 13.85
CA MET A 126 3.16 0.97 13.54
C MET A 126 3.45 1.14 12.04
N LEU A 127 4.17 0.20 11.45
CA LEU A 127 4.47 0.21 10.02
C LEU A 127 3.19 0.14 9.18
N ALA A 128 2.25 -0.74 9.55
CA ALA A 128 0.94 -0.86 8.90
C ALA A 128 0.14 0.45 8.94
N ILE A 129 0.10 1.14 10.08
CA ILE A 129 -0.63 2.42 10.19
C ILE A 129 0.04 3.52 9.38
N ILE A 130 1.35 3.71 9.55
CA ILE A 130 2.09 4.79 8.87
C ILE A 130 2.09 4.57 7.36
N ALA A 131 2.45 3.37 6.91
CA ALA A 131 2.45 3.05 5.50
C ALA A 131 1.02 3.04 4.95
N GLY A 132 0.03 2.56 5.72
CA GLY A 132 -1.38 2.62 5.34
C GLY A 132 -1.81 4.04 4.96
N LEU A 133 -1.44 5.06 5.75
CA LEU A 133 -1.73 6.45 5.40
C LEU A 133 -1.14 6.86 4.04
N PHE A 134 0.11 6.50 3.76
CA PHE A 134 0.79 6.88 2.51
C PHE A 134 0.31 6.09 1.29
N HIS A 135 0.10 4.78 1.45
CA HIS A 135 -0.50 3.93 0.41
C HIS A 135 -1.92 4.40 0.11
N GLY A 136 -2.71 4.66 1.16
CA GLY A 136 -4.03 5.28 1.07
C GLY A 136 -4.03 6.61 0.33
N TYR A 137 -3.08 7.48 0.66
CA TYR A 137 -2.95 8.76 -0.04
C TYR A 137 -2.66 8.54 -1.52
N ALA A 138 -1.68 7.71 -1.88
CA ALA A 138 -1.40 7.38 -3.29
C ALA A 138 -2.65 6.81 -4.00
N PHE A 139 -3.37 5.89 -3.34
CA PHE A 139 -4.64 5.35 -3.86
C PHE A 139 -5.67 6.45 -4.17
N GLY A 140 -5.76 7.46 -3.31
CA GLY A 140 -6.76 8.52 -3.40
C GLY A 140 -6.66 9.39 -4.67
N GLU A 141 -5.52 9.40 -5.35
CA GLU A 141 -5.33 10.15 -6.61
C GLU A 141 -6.41 9.80 -7.64
N THR A 142 -6.78 8.52 -7.73
CA THR A 142 -7.79 8.03 -8.68
C THR A 142 -9.18 8.61 -8.50
N VAL A 143 -9.52 9.11 -7.32
CA VAL A 143 -10.88 9.55 -6.97
C VAL A 143 -10.95 11.01 -6.54
N VAL A 144 -9.87 11.77 -6.72
CA VAL A 144 -9.92 13.23 -6.60
C VAL A 144 -10.94 13.77 -7.60
N GLY A 145 -11.85 14.62 -7.11
CA GLY A 145 -12.94 15.19 -7.91
C GLY A 145 -14.14 14.25 -8.19
N ALA A 146 -14.11 12.99 -7.74
CA ALA A 146 -15.23 12.07 -7.90
C ALA A 146 -16.41 12.39 -6.96
N GLU A 147 -17.62 11.98 -7.34
CA GLU A 147 -18.80 12.10 -6.48
C GLU A 147 -18.69 11.21 -5.22
N ARG A 148 -19.39 11.60 -4.15
CA ARG A 148 -19.34 10.89 -2.85
C ARG A 148 -19.72 9.41 -2.93
N ASN A 149 -20.72 9.07 -3.75
CA ASN A 149 -21.12 7.68 -4.01
C ASN A 149 -20.00 6.87 -4.68
N VAL A 150 -19.27 7.45 -5.63
CA VAL A 150 -18.14 6.83 -6.32
C VAL A 150 -16.99 6.57 -5.35
N ILE A 151 -16.65 7.57 -4.53
CA ILE A 151 -15.62 7.44 -3.47
C ILE A 151 -16.01 6.33 -2.48
N GLY A 152 -17.29 6.24 -2.12
CA GLY A 152 -17.82 5.16 -1.29
C GLY A 152 -17.61 3.78 -1.92
N GLY A 153 -17.93 3.63 -3.21
CA GLY A 153 -17.65 2.39 -3.95
C GLY A 153 -16.17 2.05 -3.95
N TYR A 154 -15.31 3.03 -4.23
CA TYR A 154 -13.86 2.89 -4.23
C TYR A 154 -13.30 2.39 -2.91
N LEU A 155 -13.68 3.02 -1.79
CA LEU A 155 -13.24 2.62 -0.46
C LEU A 155 -13.70 1.20 -0.10
N ILE A 156 -14.91 0.80 -0.51
CA ILE A 156 -15.41 -0.57 -0.28
C ILE A 156 -14.59 -1.58 -1.07
N GLY A 157 -14.39 -1.36 -2.37
CA GLY A 157 -13.58 -2.24 -3.23
C GLY A 157 -12.16 -2.37 -2.72
N LEU A 158 -11.55 -1.23 -2.36
CA LEU A 158 -10.19 -1.13 -1.82
C LEU A 158 -10.06 -1.87 -0.47
N ALA A 159 -11.01 -1.70 0.44
CA ALA A 159 -10.99 -2.39 1.73
C ALA A 159 -11.09 -3.92 1.56
N ILE A 160 -12.01 -4.38 0.70
CA ILE A 160 -12.22 -5.81 0.43
C ILE A 160 -10.97 -6.43 -0.17
N ILE A 161 -10.40 -5.86 -1.23
CA ILE A 161 -9.28 -6.49 -1.92
C ILE A 161 -8.01 -6.53 -1.05
N GLN A 162 -7.75 -5.48 -0.28
CA GLN A 162 -6.63 -5.45 0.67
C GLN A 162 -6.81 -6.52 1.76
N ALA A 163 -8.02 -6.66 2.31
CA ALA A 163 -8.33 -7.69 3.30
C ALA A 163 -8.13 -9.09 2.72
N VAL A 164 -8.61 -9.35 1.50
CA VAL A 164 -8.46 -10.63 0.81
C VAL A 164 -6.99 -10.96 0.59
N ILE A 165 -6.21 -10.07 -0.03
CA ILE A 165 -4.80 -10.32 -0.34
C ILE A 165 -4.00 -10.54 0.95
N ALA A 166 -4.13 -9.65 1.94
CA ALA A 166 -3.38 -9.76 3.19
C ALA A 166 -3.76 -11.03 3.96
N THR A 167 -5.05 -11.38 4.00
CA THR A 167 -5.50 -12.61 4.68
C THR A 167 -5.00 -13.86 3.95
N LEU A 168 -5.04 -13.90 2.61
CA LEU A 168 -4.50 -15.03 1.85
C LEU A 168 -2.99 -15.19 2.08
N ALA A 169 -2.22 -14.10 2.05
CA ALA A 169 -0.80 -14.12 2.37
C ALA A 169 -0.53 -14.59 3.82
N MET A 170 -1.36 -14.14 4.76
CA MET A 170 -1.31 -14.59 6.16
C MET A 170 -1.57 -16.09 6.30
N LEU A 171 -2.58 -16.62 5.61
CA LEU A 171 -2.94 -18.04 5.65
C LEU A 171 -1.89 -18.92 4.96
N ALA A 172 -1.28 -18.44 3.88
CA ALA A 172 -0.24 -19.17 3.13
C ALA A 172 1.12 -19.18 3.84
N SER A 173 1.32 -18.36 4.87
CA SER A 173 2.58 -18.24 5.62
C SER A 173 2.60 -19.04 6.92
N ARG A 174 1.56 -19.83 7.18
CA ARG A 174 1.42 -20.73 8.34
C ARG A 174 1.70 -22.17 7.95
#